data_AF-A0A2A3YGK7-F1
#
_entry.id   AF-A0A2A3YGK7-F1
#
_cell.length_a   1.000
_cell.length_b   1.000
_cell.length_c   1.000
_cell.angle_alpha   90.00
_cell.angle_beta   90.00
_cell.angle_gamma   90.00
#
_symmetry.space_group_name_H-M   'P 1'
#
loop_
_entity.id
_entity.type
_entity.pdbx_description
1 polymer ?
#
loop_
_entity_poly.entity_id
_entity_poly.type
_entity_poly.pdbx_seq_one_letter_code
_entity_poly.pdbx_strand_id
1 'polypeptide(L)'
;MWQGDTLSTLREALPDAEIEVYGSMLEPASTDSWSDLDVMVRVTSPVSLEAALGAPLWAWQSVQDGDEHVVRAVLDDGRRVDLTITGAEGLLPDQPADNDIRFDAALAAVTLGRGSHLIGLHLTLGIIRESLVQWMVAADRQEGTAHHPHATALDDRAVDELSLLRVPAGPATARAAYEHYCAARAAVEPGFVSGLEGLDAVIARGSDRAG
;
A
#
# COMPACT_ATOMS: atom_id res chain seq x y z
N MET A 1 -4.19 21.33 2.59
CA MET A 1 -3.98 20.08 1.82
C MET A 1 -3.21 19.18 2.76
N TRP A 2 -3.57 17.90 2.89
CA TRP A 2 -3.10 17.05 3.98
C TRP A 2 -1.57 16.92 4.04
N GLN A 3 -0.87 17.08 2.91
CA GLN A 3 0.60 17.06 2.83
C GLN A 3 1.23 18.18 3.67
N GLY A 4 0.63 19.37 3.68
CA GLY A 4 1.11 20.50 4.50
C GLY A 4 0.93 20.25 5.99
N ASP A 5 -0.22 19.69 6.39
CA ASP A 5 -0.51 19.34 7.78
C ASP A 5 0.43 18.22 8.27
N THR A 6 0.74 17.26 7.40
CA THR A 6 1.69 16.17 7.67
C THR A 6 3.12 16.69 7.79
N LEU A 7 3.53 17.61 6.93
CA LEU A 7 4.84 18.25 7.03
C LEU A 7 5.00 19.06 8.33
N SER A 8 3.95 19.77 8.75
CA SER A 8 3.94 20.45 10.04
C SER A 8 4.06 19.47 11.20
N THR A 9 3.29 18.38 11.17
CA THR A 9 3.36 17.30 12.18
C THR A 9 4.77 16.73 12.27
N LEU A 10 5.40 16.44 11.13
CA LEU A 10 6.76 15.92 11.07
C LEU A 10 7.80 16.88 11.68
N ARG A 11 7.66 18.19 11.41
CA ARG A 11 8.53 19.24 11.97
C ARG A 11 8.32 19.42 13.48
N GLU A 12 7.09 19.30 13.95
CA GLU A 12 6.77 19.37 15.38
C GLU A 12 7.31 18.16 16.13
N ALA A 13 7.23 16.97 15.53
CA ALA A 13 7.74 15.74 16.12
C ALA A 13 9.28 15.67 16.13
N LEU A 14 9.93 16.30 15.15
CA LEU A 14 11.38 16.27 14.94
C LEU A 14 11.99 17.69 14.93
N PRO A 15 11.95 18.42 16.06
CA PRO A 15 12.33 19.84 16.09
C PRO A 15 13.82 20.09 15.78
N ASP A 16 14.68 19.09 16.01
CA ASP A 16 16.12 19.17 15.78
C ASP A 16 16.55 18.59 14.41
N ALA A 17 15.61 18.10 13.61
CA ALA A 17 15.89 17.51 12.30
C ALA A 17 15.91 18.58 11.19
N GLU A 18 16.76 18.37 10.18
CA GLU A 18 16.67 19.13 8.93
C GLU A 18 15.66 18.44 8.02
N ILE A 19 14.57 19.14 7.66
CA ILE A 19 13.47 18.59 6.86
C ILE A 19 13.28 19.42 5.59
N GLU A 20 13.52 18.79 4.45
CA GLU A 20 13.37 19.39 3.12
C GLU A 20 12.31 18.65 2.30
N VAL A 21 11.40 19.38 1.66
CA VAL A 21 10.45 18.80 0.70
C VAL A 21 11.10 18.72 -0.67
N TYR A 22 10.79 17.68 -1.43
CA TYR A 22 11.16 17.59 -2.85
C TYR A 22 9.96 17.10 -3.68
N GLY A 23 10.18 16.77 -4.95
CA GLY A 23 9.15 16.18 -5.80
C GLY A 23 7.96 17.10 -6.07
N SER A 24 6.75 16.52 -6.11
CA SER A 24 5.53 17.21 -6.56
C SER A 24 5.11 18.38 -5.65
N MET A 25 5.64 18.45 -4.43
CA MET A 25 5.41 19.55 -3.49
C MET A 25 6.13 20.85 -3.88
N LEU A 26 7.15 20.78 -4.73
CA LEU A 26 7.84 21.98 -5.27
C LEU A 26 7.02 22.69 -6.36
N GLU A 27 6.01 22.00 -6.91
CA GLU A 27 5.12 22.51 -7.95
C GLU A 27 3.66 22.43 -7.47
N PRO A 28 3.16 23.39 -6.67
CA PRO A 28 1.82 23.32 -6.08
C PRO A 28 0.66 23.13 -7.08
N ALA A 29 0.89 23.46 -8.36
CA ALA A 29 -0.08 23.28 -9.44
C ALA A 29 -0.23 21.82 -9.91
N SER A 30 0.73 20.95 -9.61
CA SER A 30 0.70 19.51 -9.96
C SER A 30 0.35 18.61 -8.77
N THR A 31 0.24 19.16 -7.55
CA THR A 31 -0.14 18.42 -6.35
C THR A 31 -1.66 18.24 -6.25
N ASP A 32 -2.12 16.98 -6.31
CA ASP A 32 -3.53 16.63 -6.13
C ASP A 32 -3.77 15.82 -4.83
N SER A 33 -5.01 15.38 -4.61
CA SER A 33 -5.37 14.55 -3.45
C SER A 33 -4.72 13.17 -3.47
N TRP A 34 -4.33 12.71 -4.66
CA TRP A 34 -3.65 11.45 -4.87
C TRP A 34 -2.13 11.58 -4.72
N SER A 35 -1.55 12.78 -4.61
CA SER A 35 -0.09 12.98 -4.47
C SER A 35 0.41 12.58 -3.10
N ASP A 36 1.52 11.86 -3.06
CA ASP A 36 2.33 11.62 -1.87
C ASP A 36 2.98 12.92 -1.37
N LEU A 37 3.52 12.85 -0.16
CA LEU A 37 4.45 13.83 0.38
C LEU A 37 5.88 13.26 0.25
N ASP A 38 6.70 13.89 -0.58
CA ASP A 38 8.13 13.59 -0.72
C ASP A 38 8.96 14.47 0.25
N VAL A 39 9.68 13.85 1.17
CA VAL A 39 10.48 14.55 2.20
C VAL A 39 11.82 13.88 2.46
N MET A 40 12.86 14.70 2.56
CA MET A 40 14.16 14.29 3.08
C MET A 40 14.29 14.77 4.52
N VAL A 41 14.72 13.86 5.41
CA VAL A 41 14.85 14.10 6.84
C VAL A 41 16.25 13.70 7.27
N ARG A 42 17.04 14.65 7.78
CA ARG A 42 18.31 14.36 8.45
C ARG A 42 18.09 14.32 9.95
N VAL A 43 18.36 13.17 10.56
CA VAL A 43 18.27 12.94 12.01
C VAL A 43 19.61 12.52 12.59
N THR A 44 19.81 12.78 13.88
CA THR A 44 21.04 12.42 14.61
C THR A 44 20.85 11.23 15.56
N SER A 45 19.61 10.78 15.73
CA SER A 45 19.25 9.61 16.55
C SER A 45 18.12 8.82 15.88
N PRO A 46 18.00 7.50 16.15
CA PRO A 46 16.91 6.68 15.61
C PRO A 46 15.53 7.28 15.90
N VAL A 47 14.61 7.18 14.93
CA VAL A 47 13.30 7.83 14.99
C VAL A 47 12.16 6.88 14.67
N SER A 48 11.14 6.79 15.54
CA SER A 48 9.93 6.05 15.23
C SER A 48 9.13 6.77 14.15
N LEU A 49 8.91 6.12 13.00
CA LEU A 49 8.21 6.75 11.88
C LEU A 49 6.73 6.98 12.16
N GLU A 50 6.06 6.07 12.86
CA GLU A 50 4.66 6.25 13.27
C GLU A 50 4.51 7.45 14.21
N ALA A 51 5.42 7.62 15.16
CA ALA A 51 5.43 8.77 16.07
C ALA A 51 5.72 10.08 15.32
N ALA A 52 6.66 10.06 14.37
CA ALA A 52 7.04 11.23 13.59
C ALA A 52 5.94 11.68 12.61
N LEU A 53 5.22 10.73 12.01
CA LEU A 53 4.14 10.99 11.05
C LEU A 53 2.77 11.20 11.73
N GLY A 54 2.67 10.86 13.01
CA GLY A 54 1.47 11.02 13.82
C GLY A 54 0.35 10.04 13.49
N ALA A 55 0.66 8.91 12.83
CA ALA A 55 -0.30 7.83 12.57
C ALA A 55 0.40 6.49 12.33
N PRO A 56 -0.29 5.36 12.58
CA PRO A 56 0.19 4.02 12.26
C PRO A 56 0.54 3.82 10.78
N LEU A 57 1.54 2.98 10.52
CA LEU A 57 1.86 2.53 9.17
C LEU A 57 0.96 1.35 8.79
N TRP A 58 0.26 1.47 7.68
CA TRP A 58 -0.59 0.41 7.14
C TRP A 58 0.17 -0.52 6.19
N ALA A 59 1.04 0.05 5.35
CA ALA A 59 1.94 -0.66 4.45
C ALA A 59 3.14 0.20 4.10
N TRP A 60 4.29 -0.42 3.81
CA TRP A 60 5.48 0.33 3.39
C TRP A 60 6.44 -0.50 2.55
N GLN A 61 7.28 0.21 1.79
CA GLN A 61 8.53 -0.34 1.25
C GLN A 61 9.69 0.40 1.91
N SER A 62 10.75 -0.34 2.25
CA SER A 62 11.95 0.22 2.86
C SER A 62 13.18 -0.34 2.16
N VAL A 63 14.13 0.55 1.87
CA VAL A 63 15.45 0.22 1.33
C VAL A 63 16.46 1.01 2.14
N GLN A 64 17.49 0.31 2.63
CA GLN A 64 18.62 0.95 3.30
C GLN A 64 19.90 0.72 2.50
N ASP A 65 20.56 1.81 2.14
CA ASP A 65 21.83 1.82 1.40
C ASP A 65 22.82 2.79 2.07
N GLY A 66 23.80 2.23 2.78
CA GLY A 66 24.76 3.02 3.56
C GLY A 66 24.06 3.88 4.62
N ASP A 67 24.27 5.19 4.53
CA ASP A 67 23.72 6.21 5.45
C ASP A 67 22.33 6.72 5.02
N GLU A 68 21.78 6.20 3.91
CA GLU A 68 20.47 6.56 3.39
C GLU A 68 19.45 5.43 3.64
N HIS A 69 18.31 5.79 4.22
CA HIS A 69 17.17 4.90 4.43
C HIS A 69 15.94 5.51 3.75
N VAL A 70 15.53 4.92 2.63
CA VAL A 70 14.36 5.34 1.86
C VAL A 70 13.16 4.50 2.29
N VAL A 71 12.08 5.17 2.69
CA VAL A 71 10.82 4.54 3.11
C VAL A 71 9.67 5.15 2.32
N ARG A 72 8.95 4.32 1.57
CA ARG A 72 7.65 4.68 1.00
C ARG A 72 6.57 4.15 1.91
N ALA A 73 5.83 5.03 2.55
CA ALA A 73 4.86 4.71 3.58
C ALA A 73 3.44 4.99 3.10
N VAL A 74 2.51 4.09 3.45
CA VAL A 74 1.07 4.31 3.41
C VAL A 74 0.56 4.19 4.84
N LEU A 75 -0.06 5.26 5.34
CA LEU A 75 -0.60 5.34 6.69
C LEU A 75 -2.02 4.78 6.74
N ASP A 76 -2.48 4.37 7.91
CA ASP A 76 -3.85 3.84 8.11
C ASP A 76 -4.96 4.85 7.76
N ASP A 77 -4.67 6.15 7.85
CA ASP A 77 -5.55 7.25 7.46
C ASP A 77 -5.45 7.63 5.96
N GLY A 78 -4.76 6.81 5.17
CA GLY A 78 -4.65 6.92 3.73
C GLY A 78 -3.63 7.93 3.21
N ARG A 79 -2.88 8.61 4.10
CA ARG A 79 -1.75 9.45 3.69
C ARG A 79 -0.63 8.59 3.10
N ARG A 80 0.09 9.12 2.11
CA ARG A 80 1.23 8.44 1.48
C ARG A 80 2.47 9.32 1.57
N VAL A 81 3.56 8.82 2.13
CA VAL A 81 4.75 9.64 2.39
C VAL A 81 5.98 8.89 1.90
N ASP A 82 6.74 9.51 1.01
CA ASP A 82 8.04 9.03 0.56
C ASP A 82 9.11 9.79 1.36
N LEU A 83 9.78 9.07 2.27
CA LEU A 83 10.80 9.58 3.18
C LEU A 83 12.17 9.12 2.72
N THR A 84 13.10 10.05 2.57
CA THR A 84 14.54 9.76 2.55
C THR A 84 15.14 10.19 3.88
N ILE A 85 15.59 9.23 4.69
CA ILE A 85 16.13 9.47 6.02
C ILE A 85 17.65 9.33 5.96
N THR A 86 18.38 10.27 6.53
CA THR A 86 19.84 10.24 6.60
C THR A 86 20.37 10.50 8.01
N GLY A 87 21.58 10.05 8.30
CA GLY A 87 22.31 10.29 9.55
C GLY A 87 22.03 9.26 10.65
N ALA A 88 20.76 8.94 10.90
CA ALA A 88 20.34 7.82 11.75
C ALA A 88 19.14 7.09 11.13
N GLU A 89 18.77 5.93 11.68
CA GLU A 89 17.74 5.08 11.10
C GLU A 89 16.31 5.52 11.44
N GLY A 90 15.39 5.36 10.48
CA GLY A 90 13.95 5.32 10.75
C GLY A 90 13.55 3.94 11.28
N LEU A 91 12.96 3.89 12.46
CA LEU A 91 12.41 2.69 13.09
C LEU A 91 11.01 2.41 12.53
N LEU A 92 10.87 1.25 11.92
CA LEU A 92 9.62 0.71 11.39
C LEU A 92 9.01 -0.29 12.38
N PRO A 93 7.67 -0.42 12.44
CA PRO A 93 7.02 -1.46 13.24
C PRO A 93 7.18 -2.84 12.58
N ASP A 94 6.68 -3.88 13.26
CA ASP A 94 6.63 -5.23 12.68
C ASP A 94 5.78 -5.24 11.40
N GLN A 95 6.33 -5.82 10.35
CA GLN A 95 5.71 -5.81 9.03
C GLN A 95 4.48 -6.74 8.99
N PRO A 96 3.31 -6.26 8.51
CA PRO A 96 2.16 -7.12 8.25
C PRO A 96 2.53 -8.24 7.26
N ALA A 97 1.98 -9.44 7.47
CA ALA A 97 2.28 -10.61 6.63
C ALA A 97 1.89 -10.42 5.14
N ASP A 98 0.99 -9.49 4.85
CA ASP A 98 0.53 -9.11 3.51
C ASP A 98 0.95 -7.69 3.10
N ASN A 99 1.99 -7.12 3.72
CA ASN A 99 2.45 -5.76 3.48
C ASN A 99 2.64 -5.43 2.00
N ASP A 100 3.28 -6.31 1.24
CA ASP A 100 3.57 -6.06 -0.18
C ASP A 100 2.28 -5.94 -0.99
N ILE A 101 1.28 -6.77 -0.68
CA ILE A 101 -0.03 -6.73 -1.33
C ILE A 101 -0.80 -5.46 -0.95
N ARG A 102 -0.74 -5.05 0.33
CA ARG A 102 -1.32 -3.78 0.78
C ARG A 102 -0.71 -2.59 0.03
N PHE A 103 0.62 -2.56 -0.06
CA PHE A 103 1.33 -1.48 -0.73
C PHE A 103 0.98 -1.41 -2.23
N ASP A 104 0.97 -2.57 -2.91
CA ASP A 104 0.56 -2.66 -4.32
C ASP A 104 -0.90 -2.25 -4.51
N ALA A 105 -1.80 -2.60 -3.58
CA ALA A 105 -3.20 -2.22 -3.64
C ALA A 105 -3.41 -0.70 -3.53
N ALA A 106 -2.69 -0.04 -2.61
CA ALA A 106 -2.73 1.42 -2.52
C ALA A 106 -2.17 2.08 -3.79
N LEU A 107 -1.05 1.59 -4.32
CA LEU A 107 -0.47 2.14 -5.55
C LEU A 107 -1.37 1.90 -6.76
N ALA A 108 -2.01 0.74 -6.85
CA ALA A 108 -3.01 0.44 -7.87
C ALA A 108 -4.21 1.40 -7.78
N ALA A 109 -4.73 1.63 -6.57
CA ALA A 109 -5.84 2.56 -6.36
C ALA A 109 -5.48 3.99 -6.79
N VAL A 110 -4.30 4.48 -6.40
CA VAL A 110 -3.79 5.82 -6.76
C VAL A 110 -3.61 5.98 -8.27
N THR A 111 -2.97 5.01 -8.91
CA THR A 111 -2.70 5.06 -10.35
C THR A 111 -3.98 4.97 -11.17
N LEU A 112 -4.94 4.11 -10.78
CA LEU A 112 -6.27 4.05 -11.38
C LEU A 112 -7.07 5.33 -11.14
N GLY A 113 -7.02 5.90 -9.93
CA GLY A 113 -7.69 7.16 -9.58
C GLY A 113 -7.21 8.35 -10.42
N ARG A 114 -5.94 8.32 -10.85
CA ARG A 114 -5.32 9.30 -11.75
C ARG A 114 -5.49 8.99 -13.24
N GLY A 115 -6.22 7.92 -13.59
CA GLY A 115 -6.40 7.49 -14.98
C GLY A 115 -5.18 6.83 -15.62
N SER A 116 -4.15 6.48 -14.84
CA SER A 116 -2.99 5.70 -15.31
C SER A 116 -3.34 4.21 -15.36
N HIS A 117 -4.26 3.85 -16.26
CA HIS A 117 -4.86 2.52 -16.31
C HIS A 117 -3.85 1.40 -16.56
N LEU A 118 -2.79 1.65 -17.34
CA LEU A 118 -1.79 0.61 -17.65
C LEU A 118 -1.05 0.16 -16.38
N ILE A 119 -0.54 1.12 -15.59
CA ILE A 119 0.21 0.83 -14.36
C ILE A 119 -0.73 0.27 -13.31
N GLY A 120 -1.90 0.89 -13.14
CA GLY A 120 -2.90 0.43 -12.17
C GLY A 120 -3.40 -0.99 -12.45
N LEU A 121 -3.63 -1.33 -13.72
CA LEU A 121 -4.01 -2.69 -14.12
C LEU A 121 -2.87 -3.68 -13.89
N HIS A 122 -1.62 -3.31 -14.19
CA HIS A 122 -0.47 -4.17 -13.94
C HIS A 122 -0.36 -4.58 -12.46
N LEU A 123 -0.49 -3.61 -11.55
CA LEU A 123 -0.48 -3.85 -10.10
C LEU A 123 -1.69 -4.70 -9.66
N THR A 124 -2.89 -4.37 -10.15
CA THR A 124 -4.11 -5.15 -9.86
C THR A 124 -3.97 -6.61 -10.29
N LEU A 125 -3.40 -6.87 -11.48
CA LEU A 125 -3.14 -8.23 -11.97
C LEU A 125 -2.13 -8.97 -11.08
N GLY A 126 -1.15 -8.28 -10.50
CA GLY A 126 -0.25 -8.84 -9.49
C GLY A 126 -0.99 -9.34 -8.26
N ILE A 127 -1.90 -8.52 -7.72
CA ILE A 127 -2.73 -8.88 -6.55
C ILE A 127 -3.63 -10.08 -6.87
N ILE A 128 -4.30 -10.07 -8.03
CA ILE A 128 -5.15 -11.18 -8.49
C ILE A 128 -4.34 -12.47 -8.61
N ARG A 129 -3.13 -12.39 -9.19
CA ARG A 129 -2.23 -13.54 -9.30
C ARG A 129 -1.90 -14.11 -7.91
N GLU A 130 -1.59 -13.26 -6.93
CA GLU A 130 -1.31 -13.72 -5.57
C GLU A 130 -2.55 -14.28 -4.86
N SER A 131 -3.75 -13.75 -5.12
CA SER A 131 -5.02 -14.34 -4.66
C SER A 131 -5.20 -15.77 -5.19
N LEU A 132 -4.98 -15.99 -6.50
CA LEU A 132 -5.02 -17.32 -7.11
C LEU A 132 -3.99 -18.27 -6.48
N VAL A 133 -2.79 -17.79 -6.17
CA VAL A 133 -1.78 -18.58 -5.44
C VAL A 133 -2.31 -19.02 -4.07
N GLN A 134 -2.97 -18.15 -3.30
CA GLN A 134 -3.57 -18.55 -2.03
C GLN A 134 -4.68 -19.61 -2.22
N TRP A 135 -5.50 -19.50 -3.27
CA TRP A 135 -6.49 -20.53 -3.58
C TRP A 135 -5.85 -21.88 -3.98
N MET A 136 -4.74 -21.86 -4.71
CA MET A 136 -3.98 -23.07 -5.00
C MET A 136 -3.44 -23.71 -3.71
N VAL A 137 -2.90 -22.92 -2.78
CA VAL A 137 -2.45 -23.42 -1.47
C VAL A 137 -3.62 -23.99 -0.66
N ALA A 138 -4.80 -23.38 -0.73
CA ALA A 138 -6.00 -23.93 -0.10
C ALA A 138 -6.41 -25.28 -0.72
N ALA A 139 -6.34 -25.40 -2.05
CA ALA A 139 -6.58 -26.67 -2.75
C ALA A 139 -5.58 -27.75 -2.34
N ASP A 140 -4.28 -27.42 -2.25
CA ASP A 140 -3.24 -28.35 -1.80
C ASP A 140 -3.57 -28.97 -0.44
N ARG A 141 -4.05 -28.12 0.48
CA ARG A 141 -4.41 -28.54 1.84
C ARG A 141 -5.67 -29.39 1.89
N GLN A 142 -6.65 -29.12 1.01
CA GLN A 142 -7.87 -29.91 0.92
C GLN A 142 -7.62 -31.29 0.31
N GLU A 143 -6.82 -31.35 -0.74
CA GLU A 143 -6.51 -32.61 -1.46
C GLU A 143 -5.36 -33.39 -0.83
N GLY A 144 -4.57 -32.75 0.04
CA GLY A 144 -3.37 -33.34 0.65
C GLY A 144 -2.21 -33.54 -0.33
N THR A 145 -2.19 -32.82 -1.45
CA THR A 145 -1.17 -32.92 -2.51
C THR A 145 -1.02 -31.60 -3.27
N ALA A 146 0.21 -31.27 -3.69
CA ALA A 146 0.50 -30.14 -4.58
C ALA A 146 0.52 -30.52 -6.07
N HIS A 147 0.04 -31.74 -6.39
CA HIS A 147 -0.05 -32.23 -7.76
C HIS A 147 -1.50 -32.21 -8.23
N HIS A 148 -1.82 -31.34 -9.18
CA HIS A 148 -3.18 -31.19 -9.75
C HIS A 148 -3.21 -31.64 -11.22
N PRO A 149 -3.36 -32.94 -11.51
CA PRO A 149 -3.58 -33.40 -12.88
C PRO A 149 -4.97 -33.02 -13.42
N HIS A 150 -5.91 -32.64 -12.53
CA HIS A 150 -7.29 -32.30 -12.84
C HIS A 150 -7.74 -31.08 -12.02
N ALA A 151 -8.83 -30.45 -12.48
CA ALA A 151 -9.52 -29.38 -11.75
C ALA A 151 -9.90 -29.81 -10.32
N THR A 152 -9.86 -28.86 -9.41
CA THR A 152 -10.26 -29.01 -8.01
C THR A 152 -11.61 -28.37 -7.74
N ALA A 153 -12.15 -28.56 -6.53
CA ALA A 153 -13.36 -27.86 -6.10
C ALA A 153 -13.20 -26.32 -6.03
N LEU A 154 -11.96 -25.80 -6.11
CA LEU A 154 -11.66 -24.38 -6.08
C LEU A 154 -11.42 -23.75 -7.46
N ASP A 155 -11.51 -24.51 -8.56
CA ASP A 155 -11.30 -23.98 -9.91
C ASP A 155 -12.26 -22.82 -10.28
N ASP A 156 -13.48 -22.83 -9.74
CA ASP A 156 -14.45 -21.74 -9.94
C ASP A 156 -13.95 -20.39 -9.40
N ARG A 157 -12.97 -20.38 -8.48
CA ARG A 157 -12.33 -19.13 -8.01
C ARG A 157 -11.62 -18.38 -9.13
N ALA A 158 -11.12 -19.07 -10.14
CA ALA A 158 -10.53 -18.39 -11.29
C ALA A 158 -11.54 -17.53 -12.05
N VAL A 159 -12.82 -17.95 -12.08
CA VAL A 159 -13.90 -17.18 -12.71
C VAL A 159 -14.24 -15.95 -11.87
N ASP A 160 -14.30 -16.10 -10.55
CA ASP A 160 -14.51 -14.99 -9.61
C ASP A 160 -13.42 -13.91 -9.78
N GLU A 161 -12.14 -14.31 -9.82
CA GLU A 161 -10.99 -13.42 -9.99
C GLU A 161 -10.99 -12.71 -11.36
N LEU A 162 -11.28 -13.45 -12.44
CA LEU A 162 -11.39 -12.85 -13.78
C LEU A 162 -12.49 -11.78 -13.84
N SER A 163 -13.56 -11.94 -13.05
CA SER A 163 -14.67 -10.99 -13.01
C SER A 163 -14.28 -9.61 -12.47
N LEU A 164 -13.16 -9.49 -11.77
CA LEU A 164 -12.65 -8.24 -11.22
C LEU A 164 -12.09 -7.29 -12.30
N LEU A 165 -11.67 -7.83 -13.44
CA LEU A 165 -11.05 -7.08 -14.54
C LEU A 165 -12.06 -6.34 -15.45
N ARG A 166 -13.27 -6.07 -14.94
CA ARG A 166 -14.32 -5.36 -15.69
C ARG A 166 -14.00 -3.88 -15.87
N VAL A 167 -14.36 -3.35 -17.03
CA VAL A 167 -14.18 -1.94 -17.42
C VAL A 167 -15.47 -1.15 -17.11
N PRO A 168 -15.39 0.12 -16.67
CA PRO A 168 -14.18 0.91 -16.43
C PRO A 168 -13.44 0.49 -15.16
N ALA A 169 -12.12 0.33 -15.28
CA ALA A 169 -11.26 0.10 -14.12
C ALA A 169 -11.06 1.42 -13.37
N GLY A 170 -11.08 1.36 -12.03
CA GLY A 170 -10.92 2.51 -11.15
C GLY A 170 -10.40 2.08 -9.77
N PRO A 171 -10.27 3.00 -8.80
CA PRO A 171 -9.80 2.64 -7.45
C PRO A 171 -10.57 1.47 -6.80
N ALA A 172 -11.86 1.35 -7.08
CA ALA A 172 -12.69 0.22 -6.64
C ALA A 172 -12.23 -1.15 -7.18
N THR A 173 -11.58 -1.19 -8.34
CA THR A 173 -11.00 -2.42 -8.90
C THR A 173 -9.83 -2.92 -8.05
N ALA A 174 -8.94 -2.01 -7.62
CA ALA A 174 -7.83 -2.36 -6.72
C ALA A 174 -8.35 -2.82 -5.35
N ARG A 175 -9.39 -2.16 -4.83
CA ARG A 175 -10.07 -2.57 -3.60
C ARG A 175 -10.65 -3.97 -3.69
N ALA A 176 -11.38 -4.27 -4.76
CA ALA A 176 -11.98 -5.58 -4.96
C ALA A 176 -10.92 -6.69 -5.10
N ALA A 177 -9.82 -6.41 -5.81
CA ALA A 177 -8.69 -7.35 -5.89
C ALA A 177 -8.07 -7.64 -4.53
N TYR A 178 -7.86 -6.61 -3.69
CA TYR A 178 -7.33 -6.81 -2.34
C TYR A 178 -8.30 -7.56 -1.43
N GLU A 179 -9.60 -7.27 -1.51
CA GLU A 179 -10.64 -7.99 -0.77
C GLU A 179 -10.67 -9.49 -1.13
N HIS A 180 -10.55 -9.82 -2.42
CA HIS A 180 -10.44 -11.19 -2.89
C HIS A 180 -9.18 -11.89 -2.39
N TYR A 181 -8.02 -11.21 -2.45
CA TYR A 181 -6.79 -11.71 -1.86
C TYR A 181 -6.95 -11.99 -0.36
N CYS A 182 -7.57 -11.08 0.41
CA CYS A 182 -7.82 -11.28 1.83
C CYS A 182 -8.69 -12.51 2.10
N ALA A 183 -9.76 -12.72 1.32
CA ALA A 183 -10.60 -13.89 1.43
C ALA A 183 -9.83 -15.20 1.13
N ALA A 184 -9.00 -15.18 0.09
CA ALA A 184 -8.15 -16.31 -0.26
C ALA A 184 -7.12 -16.61 0.83
N ARG A 185 -6.49 -15.56 1.39
CA ARG A 185 -5.54 -15.68 2.49
C ARG A 185 -6.18 -16.23 3.75
N ALA A 186 -7.37 -15.76 4.12
CA ALA A 186 -8.10 -16.24 5.29
C ALA A 186 -8.50 -17.73 5.17
N ALA A 187 -8.74 -18.24 3.95
CA ALA A 187 -8.99 -19.66 3.72
C ALA A 187 -7.75 -20.54 3.99
N VAL A 188 -6.55 -19.96 3.83
CA VAL A 188 -5.26 -20.61 4.12
C VAL A 188 -4.86 -20.37 5.58
N GLU A 189 -5.11 -19.21 6.15
CA GLU A 189 -4.61 -18.83 7.47
C GLU A 189 -5.76 -18.35 8.36
N PRO A 190 -6.34 -19.22 9.23
CA PRO A 190 -7.51 -18.89 10.05
C PRO A 190 -7.34 -17.74 11.04
N GLY A 191 -6.12 -17.22 11.23
CA GLY A 191 -5.81 -16.05 12.05
C GLY A 191 -5.53 -14.78 11.25
N PHE A 192 -5.61 -14.82 9.92
CA PHE A 192 -5.36 -13.67 9.07
C PHE A 192 -6.42 -12.58 9.28
N VAL A 193 -5.95 -11.35 9.54
CA VAL A 193 -6.80 -10.16 9.69
C VAL A 193 -6.56 -9.25 8.48
N SER A 194 -7.61 -8.99 7.71
CA SER A 194 -7.57 -8.06 6.58
C SER A 194 -7.31 -6.64 7.07
N GLY A 195 -6.46 -5.89 6.35
CA GLY A 195 -6.29 -4.46 6.56
C GLY A 195 -7.06 -3.61 5.56
N LEU A 196 -8.33 -3.90 5.28
CA LEU A 196 -9.08 -3.19 4.22
C LEU A 196 -9.24 -1.69 4.50
N GLU A 197 -9.31 -1.32 5.79
CA GLU A 197 -9.52 0.04 6.26
C GLU A 197 -8.47 1.04 5.75
N GLY A 198 -7.20 0.64 5.67
CA GLY A 198 -6.15 1.51 5.14
C GLY A 198 -6.31 1.81 3.65
N LEU A 199 -6.70 0.80 2.86
CA LEU A 199 -6.99 0.98 1.44
C LEU A 199 -8.24 1.85 1.21
N ASP A 200 -9.28 1.64 2.02
CA ASP A 200 -10.49 2.47 1.99
C ASP A 200 -10.14 3.93 2.30
N ALA A 201 -9.25 4.19 3.26
CA ALA A 201 -8.77 5.53 3.57
C ALA A 201 -7.98 6.17 2.42
N VAL A 202 -7.12 5.42 1.72
CA VAL A 202 -6.41 5.90 0.51
C VAL A 202 -7.41 6.32 -0.57
N ILE A 203 -8.42 5.48 -0.83
CA ILE A 203 -9.43 5.75 -1.87
C ILE A 203 -10.29 6.96 -1.50
N ALA A 204 -10.73 7.05 -0.25
CA ALA A 204 -11.51 8.18 0.25
C ALA A 204 -10.74 9.49 0.08
N ARG A 205 -9.49 9.52 0.55
CA ARG A 205 -8.61 10.69 0.47
C ARG A 205 -8.39 11.16 -0.96
N GLY A 206 -8.17 10.23 -1.89
CA GLY A 206 -8.03 10.54 -3.30
C GLY A 206 -9.30 11.08 -3.95
N SER A 207 -10.46 10.61 -3.50
CA SER A 207 -11.79 10.97 -4.03
C SER A 207 -12.33 12.31 -3.51
N ASP A 208 -11.75 12.87 -2.45
CA ASP A 208 -12.17 14.14 -1.81
C ASP A 208 -11.96 15.41 -2.66
N ARG A 209 -11.88 15.31 -3.99
CA ARG A 209 -11.78 16.45 -4.94
C ARG A 209 -12.63 16.29 -6.21
N ALA A 210 -13.92 16.00 -6.02
CA ALA A 210 -14.96 16.22 -7.05
C ALA A 210 -15.96 17.33 -6.63
N GLY A 211 -15.50 18.34 -5.89
CA GLY A 211 -16.28 19.52 -5.48
C GLY A 211 -15.55 20.82 -5.75
#